data_AF-A0A2W5E213-F1
#
_entry.id   AF-A0A2W5E213-F1
#
_cell.length_a   1.000
_cell.length_b   1.000
_cell.length_c   1.000
_cell.angle_alpha   90.00
_cell.angle_beta   90.00
_cell.angle_gamma   90.00
#
_symmetry.space_group_name_H-M   'P 1'
#
loop_
_entity.id
_entity.type
_entity.pdbx_description
1 polymer ?
#
loop_
_entity_poly.entity_id
_entity_poly.type
_entity_poly.pdbx_seq_one_letter_code
_entity_poly.pdbx_strand_id
1 'polypeptide(L)'
;MKIKILFGIAFWSLLLLVGCNRDDISFDSPTQLLRFSTDTVFCDTVYNQMRSETYAVKVYNNEDKDILIPEIKLEGGINSPYKINVDGKVGTRFEKIALRKKDSLYVFVEIAPVANAPEAIAEDKVVFNTPAGEQKVTLFSVVQDAEYFIQTGENPVTINNNTTWTKEKVKVIFGNLNVAEGKTLTMEKGTKVYFRKNSGMNFEKNSGLTVNGALGEEVIFRGDRSDTKYDTLPANWNGIKMEEGSLLNMNYGKLFGGNVGLQLKKNTATINNTIIHTFQSVGVYGIHSSLTMNNVVMNNCGEADFAISAGGTYNLNYCTL
;
A
#
# COMPACT_ATOMS: atom_id res chain seq x y z
N MET A 1 13.67 21.58 -71.63
CA MET A 1 14.18 21.13 -70.30
C MET A 1 14.22 22.23 -69.24
N LYS A 2 14.52 23.50 -69.59
CA LYS A 2 14.72 24.61 -68.63
C LYS A 2 13.44 25.09 -67.89
N ILE A 3 12.27 25.09 -68.54
CA ILE A 3 11.00 25.55 -67.94
C ILE A 3 10.45 24.59 -66.86
N LYS A 4 10.57 23.27 -67.05
CA LYS A 4 10.11 22.28 -66.05
C LYS A 4 10.93 22.34 -64.76
N ILE A 5 12.22 22.65 -64.86
CA ILE A 5 13.11 22.85 -63.69
C ILE A 5 12.71 24.12 -62.93
N LEU A 6 12.36 25.19 -63.64
CA LEU A 6 11.87 26.45 -63.05
C LEU A 6 10.56 26.27 -62.28
N PHE A 7 9.61 25.51 -62.83
CA PHE A 7 8.38 25.15 -62.11
C PHE A 7 8.64 24.24 -60.90
N GLY A 8 9.59 23.31 -61.01
CA GLY A 8 10.01 22.48 -59.88
C GLY A 8 10.61 23.29 -58.74
N ILE A 9 11.52 24.23 -59.05
CA ILE A 9 12.13 25.11 -58.05
C ILE A 9 11.09 26.04 -57.42
N ALA A 10 10.16 26.60 -58.22
CA ALA A 10 9.08 27.45 -57.71
C ALA A 10 8.12 26.69 -56.77
N PHE A 11 7.81 25.43 -57.07
CA PHE A 11 6.98 24.57 -56.22
C PHE A 11 7.68 24.25 -54.89
N TRP A 12 8.97 23.89 -54.92
CA TRP A 12 9.76 23.65 -53.71
C TRP A 12 9.98 24.92 -52.88
N SER A 13 10.13 26.09 -53.51
CA SER A 13 10.21 27.36 -52.79
C SER A 13 8.88 27.75 -52.14
N LEU A 14 7.74 27.43 -52.78
CA LEU A 14 6.42 27.68 -52.22
C LEU A 14 6.15 26.78 -50.99
N LEU A 15 6.60 25.51 -51.04
CA LEU A 15 6.52 24.60 -49.89
C LEU A 15 7.34 25.07 -48.69
N LEU A 16 8.49 25.72 -48.92
CA LEU A 16 9.31 26.31 -47.85
C LEU A 16 8.68 27.57 -47.22
N LEU A 17 7.82 28.29 -47.95
CA LEU A 17 7.13 29.48 -47.45
C LEU A 17 5.86 29.16 -46.65
N VAL A 18 5.22 28.01 -46.89
CA VAL A 18 4.00 27.58 -46.18
C VAL A 18 4.32 26.81 -44.88
N GLY A 19 5.56 26.40 -44.67
CA GLY A 19 5.99 25.61 -43.50
C GLY A 19 6.22 26.39 -42.20
N CYS A 20 6.05 27.72 -42.20
CA CYS A 20 6.43 28.58 -41.07
C CYS A 20 5.26 29.43 -40.57
N ASN A 21 4.12 28.82 -40.25
CA ASN A 21 3.21 29.41 -39.27
C ASN A 21 3.74 29.04 -37.88
N ARG A 22 4.53 29.92 -37.28
CA ARG A 22 4.69 29.91 -35.83
C ARG A 22 3.41 30.51 -35.29
N ASP A 23 2.46 29.64 -34.94
CA ASP A 23 1.39 30.05 -34.04
C ASP A 23 2.09 30.55 -32.77
N ASP A 24 2.06 31.85 -32.53
CA ASP A 24 2.62 32.43 -31.32
C ASP A 24 1.86 31.83 -30.13
N ILE A 25 2.55 30.96 -29.37
CA ILE A 25 2.01 30.36 -28.17
C ILE A 25 1.83 31.47 -27.15
N SER A 26 0.62 32.00 -27.06
CA SER A 26 0.21 33.01 -26.09
C SER A 26 -0.64 32.33 -25.02
N PHE A 27 -0.31 32.59 -23.76
CA PHE A 27 -1.06 32.06 -22.63
C PHE A 27 -1.86 33.19 -21.99
N ASP A 28 -3.17 33.00 -21.93
CA ASP A 28 -4.09 33.92 -21.29
C ASP A 28 -4.33 33.55 -19.83
N SER A 29 -4.92 34.48 -19.08
CA SER A 29 -5.49 34.14 -17.79
C SER A 29 -6.74 33.26 -17.95
N PRO A 30 -6.93 32.24 -17.08
CA PRO A 30 -8.15 31.46 -17.03
C PRO A 30 -9.35 32.37 -16.74
N THR A 31 -10.41 32.22 -17.53
CA THR A 31 -11.69 32.92 -17.37
C THR A 31 -12.76 32.04 -16.76
N GLN A 32 -12.54 30.72 -16.77
CA GLN A 32 -13.41 29.70 -16.19
C GLN A 32 -12.68 28.94 -15.09
N LEU A 33 -13.47 28.29 -14.23
CA LEU A 33 -12.94 27.34 -13.25
C LEU A 33 -12.35 26.12 -13.96
N LEU A 34 -11.26 25.61 -13.41
CA LEU A 34 -10.63 24.36 -13.84
C LEU A 34 -11.52 23.18 -13.44
N ARG A 35 -11.43 22.08 -14.20
CA ARG A 35 -12.06 20.81 -13.82
C ARG A 35 -11.01 19.87 -13.24
N PHE A 36 -11.35 19.15 -12.18
CA PHE A 36 -10.47 18.12 -11.61
C PHE A 36 -11.01 16.71 -11.90
N SER A 37 -10.14 15.71 -11.87
CA SER A 37 -10.56 14.31 -11.93
C SER A 37 -11.25 13.84 -10.64
N THR A 38 -10.96 14.47 -9.51
CA THR A 38 -11.55 14.20 -8.20
C THR A 38 -11.46 15.44 -7.32
N ASP A 39 -12.39 15.57 -6.38
CA ASP A 39 -12.40 16.65 -5.39
C ASP A 39 -11.63 16.26 -4.11
N THR A 40 -11.42 14.96 -3.90
CA THR A 40 -10.66 14.42 -2.76
C THR A 40 -9.76 13.28 -3.21
N VAL A 41 -8.51 13.32 -2.77
CA VAL A 41 -7.52 12.26 -2.91
C VAL A 41 -7.37 11.57 -1.56
N PHE A 42 -7.89 10.35 -1.49
CA PHE A 42 -7.61 9.46 -0.37
C PHE A 42 -6.26 8.81 -0.61
N CYS A 43 -5.24 9.38 0.04
CA CYS A 43 -3.97 8.72 0.19
C CYS A 43 -4.19 7.66 1.28
N ASP A 44 -3.89 6.41 0.97
CA ASP A 44 -4.23 5.24 1.78
C ASP A 44 -3.64 5.30 3.21
N THR A 45 -3.89 4.29 4.06
CA THR A 45 -3.26 4.25 5.39
C THR A 45 -1.74 4.22 5.24
N VAL A 46 -1.06 5.22 5.81
CA VAL A 46 0.39 5.38 5.74
C VAL A 46 0.99 5.13 7.11
N TYR A 47 2.07 4.37 7.13
CA TYR A 47 2.79 4.06 8.36
C TYR A 47 3.86 5.13 8.62
N ASN A 48 4.00 5.52 9.88
CA ASN A 48 4.99 6.50 10.33
C ASN A 48 6.37 6.23 9.70
N GLN A 49 7.06 7.26 9.20
CA GLN A 49 8.39 7.16 8.56
C GLN A 49 8.44 6.44 7.19
N MET A 50 7.31 5.99 6.63
CA MET A 50 7.24 5.49 5.25
C MET A 50 6.51 6.46 4.33
N ARG A 51 7.04 6.58 3.11
CA ARG A 51 6.39 7.36 2.05
C ARG A 51 5.24 6.53 1.47
N SER A 52 4.12 7.19 1.18
CA SER A 52 3.02 6.56 0.45
C SER A 52 3.41 6.17 -0.97
N GLU A 53 2.54 5.41 -1.64
CA GLU A 53 2.51 5.35 -3.09
C GLU A 53 2.21 6.76 -3.67
N THR A 54 2.51 6.95 -4.95
CA THR A 54 2.25 8.20 -5.67
C THR A 54 0.81 8.20 -6.20
N TYR A 55 -0.01 9.14 -5.72
CA TYR A 55 -1.37 9.39 -6.22
C TYR A 55 -1.35 10.47 -7.30
N ALA A 56 -2.36 10.51 -8.15
CA ALA A 56 -2.42 11.49 -9.23
C ALA A 56 -3.80 12.13 -9.35
N VAL A 57 -3.81 13.46 -9.49
CA VAL A 57 -4.99 14.26 -9.86
C VAL A 57 -4.73 14.87 -11.22
N LYS A 58 -5.72 14.77 -12.11
CA LYS A 58 -5.70 15.48 -13.38
C LYS A 58 -6.43 16.80 -13.23
N VAL A 59 -5.80 17.86 -13.73
CA VAL A 59 -6.35 19.21 -13.80
C VAL A 59 -6.58 19.52 -15.27
N TYR A 60 -7.81 19.88 -15.63
CA TYR A 60 -8.24 20.05 -17.01
C TYR A 60 -8.53 21.52 -17.31
N ASN A 61 -8.03 21.99 -18.44
CA ASN A 61 -8.46 23.23 -19.05
C ASN A 61 -9.64 22.95 -19.98
N ASN A 62 -10.83 23.39 -19.57
CA ASN A 62 -12.04 23.27 -20.40
C ASN A 62 -12.18 24.43 -21.40
N GLU A 63 -11.33 25.46 -21.36
CA GLU A 63 -11.36 26.58 -22.29
C GLU A 63 -10.74 26.16 -23.64
N ASP A 64 -11.14 26.83 -24.72
CA ASP A 64 -10.58 26.64 -26.06
C ASP A 64 -9.41 27.59 -26.35
N LYS A 65 -8.63 27.90 -25.30
CA LYS A 65 -7.44 28.73 -25.36
C LYS A 65 -6.38 28.22 -24.38
N ASP A 66 -5.13 28.51 -24.69
CA ASP A 66 -4.00 28.18 -23.81
C ASP A 66 -4.05 29.11 -22.58
N ILE A 67 -3.97 28.53 -21.38
CA ILE A 67 -4.09 29.28 -20.13
C ILE A 67 -2.81 29.19 -19.30
N LEU A 68 -2.55 30.25 -18.52
CA LEU A 68 -1.50 30.29 -17.51
C LEU A 68 -2.15 30.27 -16.13
N ILE A 69 -2.08 29.14 -15.43
CA ILE A 69 -2.54 29.05 -14.05
C ILE A 69 -1.58 29.89 -13.17
N PRO A 70 -2.08 30.95 -12.50
CA PRO A 70 -1.21 31.84 -11.75
C PRO A 70 -0.44 31.14 -10.63
N GLU A 71 -1.14 30.35 -9.81
CA GLU A 71 -0.54 29.66 -8.67
C GLU A 71 -1.23 28.32 -8.37
N ILE A 72 -0.40 27.31 -8.10
CA ILE A 72 -0.78 26.03 -7.51
C ILE A 72 0.07 25.85 -6.25
N LYS A 73 -0.53 25.57 -5.09
CA LYS A 73 0.22 25.39 -3.84
C LYS A 73 -0.43 24.39 -2.91
N LEU A 74 0.35 23.87 -1.97
CA LEU A 74 -0.17 23.22 -0.77
C LEU A 74 -0.59 24.29 0.25
N GLU A 75 -1.79 24.14 0.84
CA GLU A 75 -2.32 25.04 1.87
C GLU A 75 -1.40 25.07 3.10
N GLY A 76 -0.88 23.92 3.52
CA GLY A 76 0.14 23.80 4.58
C GLY A 76 1.56 24.25 4.20
N GLY A 77 1.83 24.52 2.91
CA GLY A 77 3.14 24.96 2.43
C GLY A 77 4.28 24.00 2.83
N ILE A 78 5.34 24.51 3.46
CA ILE A 78 6.49 23.72 3.94
C ILE A 78 6.15 22.81 5.13
N ASN A 79 5.10 23.13 5.88
CA ASN A 79 4.64 22.36 7.03
C ASN A 79 3.67 21.25 6.63
N SER A 80 3.32 21.17 5.34
CA SER A 80 2.48 20.09 4.84
C SER A 80 3.16 18.73 5.03
N PRO A 81 2.46 17.71 5.53
CA PRO A 81 2.96 16.33 5.49
C PRO A 81 2.98 15.77 4.06
N TYR A 82 2.34 16.46 3.11
CA TYR A 82 2.26 16.10 1.70
C TYR A 82 3.36 16.76 0.87
N LYS A 83 3.75 16.06 -0.18
CA LYS A 83 4.65 16.53 -1.24
C LYS A 83 3.92 16.39 -2.55
N ILE A 84 3.98 17.44 -3.37
CA ILE A 84 3.37 17.41 -4.69
C ILE A 84 4.40 17.63 -5.79
N ASN A 85 4.10 17.06 -6.94
CA ASN A 85 4.80 17.31 -8.18
C ASN A 85 3.78 17.78 -9.22
N VAL A 86 4.01 18.96 -9.80
CA VAL A 86 3.16 19.56 -10.82
C VAL A 86 3.93 19.55 -12.13
N ASP A 87 3.44 18.77 -13.10
CA ASP A 87 4.01 18.67 -14.45
C ASP A 87 5.53 18.42 -14.46
N GLY A 88 5.99 17.49 -13.63
CA GLY A 88 7.39 17.07 -13.51
C GLY A 88 8.23 17.88 -12.51
N LYS A 89 7.72 19.00 -11.98
CA LYS A 89 8.43 19.83 -10.99
C LYS A 89 7.97 19.51 -9.58
N VAL A 90 8.92 19.22 -8.67
CA VAL A 90 8.64 18.99 -7.24
C VAL A 90 8.70 20.31 -6.47
N GLY A 91 7.75 20.52 -5.56
CA GLY A 91 7.67 21.74 -4.75
C GLY A 91 6.38 21.81 -3.95
N THR A 92 6.24 22.86 -3.13
CA THR A 92 5.01 23.13 -2.35
C THR A 92 4.23 24.32 -2.91
N ARG A 93 4.82 25.06 -3.85
CA ARG A 93 4.26 26.23 -4.51
C ARG A 93 4.82 26.33 -5.92
N PHE A 94 3.95 26.59 -6.88
CA PHE A 94 4.23 26.65 -8.30
C PHE A 94 3.54 27.86 -8.88
N GLU A 95 4.25 28.60 -9.72
CA GLU A 95 3.72 29.80 -10.34
C GLU A 95 3.75 29.66 -11.86
N LYS A 96 2.80 30.33 -12.52
CA LYS A 96 2.77 30.47 -13.99
C LYS A 96 2.84 29.12 -14.71
N ILE A 97 1.89 28.24 -14.37
CA ILE A 97 1.83 26.90 -14.94
C ILE A 97 1.01 26.94 -16.24
N ALA A 98 1.68 26.66 -17.34
CA ALA A 98 1.09 26.60 -18.67
C ALA A 98 0.20 25.36 -18.81
N LEU A 99 -1.01 25.54 -19.32
CA LEU A 99 -1.93 24.46 -19.64
C LEU A 99 -2.63 24.76 -20.97
N ARG A 100 -2.43 23.89 -21.97
CA ARG A 100 -2.92 24.11 -23.32
C ARG A 100 -4.44 23.99 -23.41
N LYS A 101 -5.02 24.54 -24.48
CA LYS A 101 -6.44 24.44 -24.79
C LYS A 101 -6.90 22.97 -24.79
N LYS A 102 -8.00 22.69 -24.11
CA LYS A 102 -8.59 21.34 -24.01
C LYS A 102 -7.63 20.25 -23.49
N ASP A 103 -6.55 20.65 -22.82
CA ASP A 103 -5.52 19.75 -22.33
C ASP A 103 -5.63 19.54 -20.81
N SER A 104 -4.81 18.64 -20.29
CA SER A 104 -4.73 18.34 -18.87
C SER A 104 -3.29 18.21 -18.38
N LEU A 105 -3.04 18.55 -17.12
CA LEU A 105 -1.78 18.27 -16.44
C LEU A 105 -2.00 17.29 -15.28
N TYR A 106 -0.92 16.63 -14.88
CA TYR A 106 -0.89 15.80 -13.69
C TYR A 106 -0.33 16.56 -12.49
N VAL A 107 -1.01 16.41 -11.36
CA VAL A 107 -0.50 16.72 -10.03
C VAL A 107 -0.32 15.39 -9.30
N PHE A 108 0.93 15.00 -9.08
CA PHE A 108 1.26 13.83 -8.29
C PHE A 108 1.34 14.21 -6.81
N VAL A 109 0.84 13.33 -5.94
CA VAL A 109 0.74 13.54 -4.49
C VAL A 109 1.36 12.36 -3.76
N GLU A 110 2.21 12.67 -2.79
CA GLU A 110 2.79 11.70 -1.86
C GLU A 110 2.71 12.28 -0.44
N ILE A 111 2.65 11.43 0.58
CA ILE A 111 2.74 11.85 1.99
C ILE A 111 3.94 11.20 2.66
N ALA A 112 4.60 11.96 3.54
CA ALA A 112 5.67 11.49 4.41
C ALA A 112 5.35 11.92 5.85
N PRO A 113 4.40 11.25 6.52
CA PRO A 113 3.87 11.71 7.79
C PRO A 113 4.80 11.36 8.96
N VAL A 114 4.68 12.16 10.03
CA VAL A 114 5.23 11.85 11.35
C VAL A 114 4.05 11.56 12.28
N ALA A 115 3.96 10.34 12.80
CA ALA A 115 2.91 9.96 13.74
C ALA A 115 3.29 10.39 15.17
N ASN A 116 2.39 11.11 15.84
CA ASN A 116 2.50 11.48 17.25
C ASN A 116 1.51 10.72 18.14
N ALA A 117 0.72 9.81 17.56
CA ALA A 117 -0.28 8.97 18.21
C ALA A 117 -0.36 7.62 17.46
N PRO A 118 -0.92 6.55 18.07
CA PRO A 118 -1.11 5.25 17.42
C PRO A 118 -1.86 5.33 16.09
N GLU A 119 -2.81 6.26 16.00
CA GLU A 119 -3.54 6.62 14.80
C GLU A 119 -3.81 8.12 14.79
N ALA A 120 -3.59 8.77 13.65
CA ALA A 120 -3.80 10.19 13.43
C ALA A 120 -4.34 10.42 12.01
N ILE A 121 -5.05 11.54 11.82
CA ILE A 121 -5.51 11.96 10.49
C ILE A 121 -4.58 13.06 10.00
N ALA A 122 -4.11 12.93 8.76
CA ALA A 122 -3.38 13.97 8.06
C ALA A 122 -4.26 14.54 6.95
N GLU A 123 -4.49 15.86 6.97
CA GLU A 123 -5.27 16.56 5.95
C GLU A 123 -4.47 17.77 5.44
N ASP A 124 -4.53 18.02 4.14
CA ASP A 124 -4.09 19.27 3.52
C ASP A 124 -4.88 19.49 2.21
N LYS A 125 -4.69 20.63 1.56
CA LYS A 125 -5.36 20.94 0.29
C LYS A 125 -4.35 21.41 -0.76
N VAL A 126 -4.52 20.94 -1.99
CA VAL A 126 -3.89 21.57 -3.15
C VAL A 126 -4.81 22.71 -3.59
N VAL A 127 -4.33 23.93 -3.46
CA VAL A 127 -5.05 25.17 -3.77
C VAL A 127 -4.64 25.67 -5.14
N PHE A 128 -5.63 25.94 -5.99
CA PHE A 128 -5.49 26.50 -7.32
C PHE A 128 -6.07 27.92 -7.30
N ASN A 129 -5.21 28.92 -7.50
CA ASN A 129 -5.60 30.31 -7.51
C ASN A 129 -5.65 30.82 -8.95
N THR A 130 -6.87 31.09 -9.43
CA THR A 130 -7.12 31.64 -10.76
C THR A 130 -7.96 32.92 -10.65
N PRO A 131 -7.99 33.80 -11.67
CA PRO A 131 -8.88 34.96 -11.67
C PRO A 131 -10.37 34.59 -11.67
N ALA A 132 -10.71 33.38 -12.15
CA ALA A 132 -12.07 32.85 -12.11
C ALA A 132 -12.50 32.40 -10.71
N GLY A 133 -11.55 32.14 -9.81
CA GLY A 133 -11.80 31.75 -8.43
C GLY A 133 -10.68 30.90 -7.81
N GLU A 134 -10.75 30.74 -6.49
CA GLU A 134 -9.97 29.78 -5.73
C GLU A 134 -10.68 28.41 -5.76
N GLN A 135 -9.95 27.35 -6.12
CA GLN A 135 -10.43 25.99 -6.06
C GLN A 135 -9.48 25.10 -5.27
N LYS A 136 -10.00 24.04 -4.66
CA LYS A 136 -9.21 23.17 -3.78
C LYS A 136 -9.48 21.71 -4.09
N VAL A 137 -8.43 20.91 -4.02
CA VAL A 137 -8.50 19.45 -4.00
C VAL A 137 -8.02 18.99 -2.64
N THR A 138 -8.86 18.26 -1.91
CA THR A 138 -8.56 17.81 -0.55
C THR A 138 -7.66 16.58 -0.60
N LEU A 139 -6.63 16.57 0.24
CA LEU A 139 -5.73 15.44 0.47
C LEU A 139 -6.01 14.87 1.85
N PHE A 140 -6.30 13.58 1.92
CA PHE A 140 -6.69 12.92 3.16
C PHE A 140 -5.92 11.61 3.33
N SER A 141 -5.31 11.40 4.50
CA SER A 141 -4.63 10.14 4.86
C SER A 141 -4.87 9.77 6.31
N VAL A 142 -4.93 8.47 6.58
CA VAL A 142 -4.80 7.93 7.93
C VAL A 142 -3.34 7.58 8.18
N VAL A 143 -2.77 8.04 9.29
CA VAL A 143 -1.39 7.80 9.69
C VAL A 143 -1.40 6.89 10.91
N GLN A 144 -0.73 5.74 10.86
CA GLN A 144 -0.58 4.84 12.01
C GLN A 144 0.88 4.77 12.47
N ASP A 145 1.11 4.74 13.79
CA ASP A 145 2.44 4.50 14.33
C ASP A 145 2.82 3.02 14.14
N ALA A 146 4.06 2.80 13.72
CA ALA A 146 4.54 1.49 13.32
C ALA A 146 5.92 1.18 13.90
N GLU A 147 6.12 -0.08 14.25
CA GLU A 147 7.40 -0.67 14.59
C GLU A 147 7.86 -1.56 13.43
N TYR A 148 9.09 -1.32 12.97
CA TYR A 148 9.64 -1.97 11.78
C TYR A 148 10.66 -3.05 12.13
N PHE A 149 10.50 -4.23 11.53
CA PHE A 149 11.45 -5.33 11.60
C PHE A 149 12.09 -5.50 10.23
N ILE A 150 13.30 -4.96 10.04
CA ILE A 150 13.95 -4.86 8.72
C ILE A 150 15.15 -5.81 8.64
N GLN A 151 15.00 -6.88 7.87
CA GLN A 151 16.11 -7.75 7.49
C GLN A 151 17.01 -7.02 6.48
N THR A 152 18.29 -6.87 6.81
CA THR A 152 19.28 -6.22 5.96
C THR A 152 20.34 -7.22 5.50
N GLY A 153 20.29 -7.61 4.23
CA GLY A 153 21.16 -8.65 3.69
C GLY A 153 20.98 -9.97 4.41
N GLU A 154 22.09 -10.57 4.88
CA GLU A 154 22.07 -11.85 5.59
C GLU A 154 21.80 -11.71 7.10
N ASN A 155 21.74 -10.50 7.65
CA ASN A 155 21.52 -10.31 9.08
C ASN A 155 20.07 -10.65 9.45
N PRO A 156 19.82 -11.71 10.23
CA PRO A 156 18.46 -12.07 10.63
C PRO A 156 17.92 -11.05 11.63
N VAL A 157 16.62 -10.77 11.54
CA VAL A 157 15.91 -10.06 12.61
C VAL A 157 15.30 -11.12 13.52
N THR A 158 15.71 -11.14 14.79
CA THR A 158 15.29 -12.17 15.74
C THR A 158 14.79 -11.57 17.05
N ILE A 159 13.61 -12.02 17.48
CA ILE A 159 13.08 -11.79 18.83
C ILE A 159 13.72 -12.80 19.77
N ASN A 160 14.66 -12.32 20.58
CA ASN A 160 15.49 -13.15 21.48
C ASN A 160 14.92 -13.31 22.90
N ASN A 161 13.84 -12.60 23.22
CA ASN A 161 13.18 -12.63 24.52
C ASN A 161 11.69 -12.86 24.34
N ASN A 162 11.03 -13.36 25.40
CA ASN A 162 9.58 -13.37 25.42
C ASN A 162 9.07 -11.94 25.26
N THR A 163 8.17 -11.74 24.30
CA THR A 163 7.77 -10.41 23.84
C THR A 163 6.27 -10.36 23.70
N THR A 164 5.67 -9.23 24.09
CA THR A 164 4.25 -8.96 23.92
C THR A 164 4.06 -7.80 22.97
N TRP A 165 3.22 -7.99 21.96
CA TRP A 165 2.76 -6.95 21.05
C TRP A 165 1.35 -6.53 21.42
N THR A 166 1.12 -5.22 21.36
CA THR A 166 -0.16 -4.58 21.63
C THR A 166 -0.61 -3.79 20.40
N LYS A 167 -1.87 -3.32 20.40
CA LYS A 167 -2.44 -2.47 19.35
C LYS A 167 -1.85 -1.06 19.25
N GLU A 168 -0.94 -0.68 20.15
CA GLU A 168 -0.36 0.68 20.21
C GLU A 168 0.51 0.99 19.00
N LYS A 169 1.18 -0.03 18.44
CA LYS A 169 2.01 0.11 17.24
C LYS A 169 1.76 -1.04 16.30
N VAL A 170 1.46 -0.71 15.05
CA VAL A 170 1.42 -1.67 13.95
C VAL A 170 2.80 -2.29 13.78
N LYS A 171 2.87 -3.59 13.50
CA LYS A 171 4.14 -4.29 13.27
C LYS A 171 4.33 -4.47 11.78
N VAL A 172 5.40 -3.95 11.21
CA VAL A 172 5.67 -4.04 9.77
C VAL A 172 6.98 -4.78 9.54
N ILE A 173 6.92 -5.88 8.79
CA ILE A 173 8.02 -6.82 8.60
C ILE A 173 8.54 -6.74 7.17
N PHE A 174 9.85 -6.51 7.03
CA PHE A 174 10.61 -6.52 5.78
C PHE A 174 11.61 -7.68 5.81
N GLY A 175 11.35 -8.70 5.00
CA GLY A 175 12.11 -9.95 5.05
C GLY A 175 11.59 -10.90 6.12
N ASN A 176 12.45 -11.73 6.69
CA ASN A 176 12.06 -12.71 7.68
C ASN A 176 12.29 -12.20 9.11
N LEU A 177 11.25 -12.30 9.93
CA LEU A 177 11.32 -12.11 11.37
C LEU A 177 11.32 -13.48 12.06
N ASN A 178 12.36 -13.75 12.84
CA ASN A 178 12.48 -15.00 13.58
C ASN A 178 12.09 -14.79 15.05
N VAL A 179 11.48 -15.80 15.66
CA VAL A 179 11.32 -15.93 17.11
C VAL A 179 12.24 -17.06 17.56
N ALA A 180 13.22 -16.71 18.40
CA ALA A 180 14.29 -17.61 18.79
C ALA A 180 13.77 -18.86 19.53
N GLU A 181 14.57 -19.91 19.52
CA GLU A 181 14.25 -21.17 20.20
C GLU A 181 13.83 -20.96 21.67
N GLY A 182 12.73 -21.60 22.05
CA GLY A 182 12.17 -21.52 23.40
C GLY A 182 11.52 -20.18 23.75
N LYS A 183 11.47 -19.19 22.85
CA LYS A 183 10.87 -17.87 23.10
C LYS A 183 9.43 -17.82 22.65
N THR A 184 8.63 -17.01 23.35
CA THR A 184 7.21 -16.82 23.05
C THR A 184 6.94 -15.40 22.61
N LEU A 185 6.22 -15.26 21.49
CA LEU A 185 5.61 -14.01 21.05
C LEU A 185 4.12 -14.05 21.38
N THR A 186 3.67 -13.10 22.18
CA THR A 186 2.26 -12.90 22.52
C THR A 186 1.72 -11.68 21.78
N MET A 187 0.57 -11.80 21.13
CA MET A 187 -0.12 -10.71 20.46
C MET A 187 -1.45 -10.47 21.14
N GLU A 188 -1.62 -9.29 21.72
CA GLU A 188 -2.87 -8.88 22.36
C GLU A 188 -3.90 -8.42 21.32
N LYS A 189 -5.17 -8.40 21.71
CA LYS A 189 -6.29 -8.00 20.85
C LYS A 189 -6.05 -6.67 20.11
N GLY A 190 -6.49 -6.63 18.85
CA GLY A 190 -6.31 -5.49 17.96
C GLY A 190 -4.89 -5.28 17.43
N THR A 191 -3.93 -6.16 17.74
CA THR A 191 -2.59 -6.12 17.13
C THR A 191 -2.68 -6.33 15.62
N LYS A 192 -1.97 -5.49 14.85
CA LYS A 192 -1.90 -5.56 13.39
C LYS A 192 -0.47 -5.86 12.97
N VAL A 193 -0.29 -6.90 12.15
CA VAL A 193 0.99 -7.35 11.62
C VAL A 193 0.94 -7.35 10.11
N TYR A 194 1.83 -6.58 9.49
CA TYR A 194 1.90 -6.37 8.06
C TYR A 194 3.21 -6.85 7.48
N PHE A 195 3.12 -7.54 6.35
CA PHE A 195 4.26 -8.17 5.69
C PHE A 195 4.53 -7.50 4.35
N ARG A 196 5.77 -7.05 4.13
CA ARG A 196 6.22 -6.64 2.80
C ARG A 196 6.33 -7.85 1.87
N LYS A 197 6.32 -7.62 0.56
CA LYS A 197 6.57 -8.67 -0.44
C LYS A 197 7.74 -9.60 -0.07
N ASN A 198 7.53 -10.91 -0.14
CA ASN A 198 8.49 -11.98 0.19
C ASN A 198 8.94 -12.03 1.67
N SER A 199 8.20 -11.38 2.58
CA SER A 199 8.46 -11.42 4.03
C SER A 199 7.75 -12.59 4.69
N GLY A 200 8.16 -12.95 5.91
CA GLY A 200 7.54 -14.04 6.66
C GLY A 200 7.93 -14.02 8.13
N MET A 201 7.26 -14.87 8.91
CA MET A 201 7.61 -15.11 10.31
C MET A 201 8.01 -16.55 10.53
N ASN A 202 9.14 -16.76 11.20
CA ASN A 202 9.65 -18.08 11.52
C ASN A 202 9.75 -18.26 13.03
N PHE A 203 9.12 -19.31 13.53
CA PHE A 203 9.18 -19.74 14.92
C PHE A 203 10.13 -20.93 15.00
N GLU A 204 11.26 -20.74 15.67
CA GLU A 204 12.27 -21.79 15.84
C GLU A 204 11.78 -22.91 16.77
N LYS A 205 12.63 -23.90 17.03
CA LYS A 205 12.28 -25.05 17.87
C LYS A 205 11.77 -24.60 19.24
N ASN A 206 10.78 -25.30 19.79
CA ASN A 206 10.25 -25.04 21.13
C ASN A 206 9.73 -23.61 21.38
N SER A 207 9.57 -22.79 20.33
CA SER A 207 9.07 -21.42 20.45
C SER A 207 7.53 -21.38 20.48
N GLY A 208 6.96 -20.24 20.87
CA GLY A 208 5.52 -20.08 21.05
C GLY A 208 4.95 -18.87 20.31
N LEU A 209 3.78 -19.04 19.70
CA LEU A 209 2.93 -17.95 19.24
C LEU A 209 1.60 -17.99 20.00
N THR A 210 1.32 -16.94 20.77
CA THR A 210 0.03 -16.76 21.45
C THR A 210 -0.68 -15.54 20.84
N VAL A 211 -1.91 -15.73 20.35
CA VAL A 211 -2.73 -14.68 19.74
C VAL A 211 -4.02 -14.56 20.53
N ASN A 212 -4.13 -13.49 21.32
CA ASN A 212 -5.20 -13.17 22.25
C ASN A 212 -6.19 -12.17 21.63
N GLY A 213 -6.71 -12.46 20.43
CA GLY A 213 -7.73 -11.63 19.80
C GLY A 213 -9.07 -11.68 20.54
N ALA A 214 -9.95 -10.73 20.21
CA ALA A 214 -11.35 -10.73 20.63
C ALA A 214 -12.27 -10.42 19.44
N LEU A 215 -13.55 -10.78 19.53
CA LEU A 215 -14.54 -10.42 18.51
C LEU A 215 -14.58 -8.89 18.32
N GLY A 216 -14.34 -8.42 17.10
CA GLY A 216 -14.25 -6.99 16.78
C GLY A 216 -12.91 -6.32 17.12
N GLU A 217 -12.00 -7.02 17.81
CA GLU A 217 -10.60 -6.62 18.04
C GLU A 217 -9.68 -7.80 17.67
N GLU A 218 -9.85 -8.34 16.46
CA GLU A 218 -9.06 -9.48 15.99
C GLU A 218 -7.58 -9.09 15.82
N VAL A 219 -6.69 -10.09 15.90
CA VAL A 219 -5.29 -9.90 15.52
C VAL A 219 -5.15 -10.17 14.02
N ILE A 220 -4.64 -9.19 13.29
CA ILE A 220 -4.62 -9.19 11.82
C ILE A 220 -3.22 -9.48 11.30
N PHE A 221 -3.13 -10.41 10.33
CA PHE A 221 -1.93 -10.74 9.57
C PHE A 221 -2.22 -10.61 8.07
N ARG A 222 -1.55 -9.70 7.37
CA ARG A 222 -1.76 -9.49 5.93
C ARG A 222 -0.58 -8.78 5.25
N GLY A 223 -0.63 -8.61 3.94
CA GLY A 223 0.29 -7.75 3.22
C GLY A 223 0.23 -6.28 3.67
N ASP A 224 1.32 -5.54 3.49
CA ASP A 224 1.47 -4.12 3.88
C ASP A 224 0.77 -3.11 2.97
N ARG A 225 0.35 -3.53 1.76
CA ARG A 225 -0.45 -2.68 0.86
C ARG A 225 -1.85 -2.52 1.44
N SER A 226 -2.32 -1.30 1.59
CA SER A 226 -3.54 -0.94 2.30
C SER A 226 -4.79 -0.81 1.41
N ASP A 227 -4.63 -0.89 0.09
CA ASP A 227 -5.76 -0.79 -0.84
C ASP A 227 -6.65 -2.03 -0.73
N THR A 228 -7.93 -1.79 -0.51
CA THR A 228 -9.00 -2.80 -0.40
C THR A 228 -9.00 -3.85 -1.52
N LYS A 229 -8.54 -3.50 -2.74
CA LYS A 229 -8.42 -4.44 -3.86
C LYS A 229 -7.30 -5.47 -3.64
N TYR A 230 -6.33 -5.15 -2.80
CA TYR A 230 -5.09 -5.89 -2.59
C TYR A 230 -4.97 -6.60 -1.25
N ASP A 231 -5.91 -6.37 -0.33
CA ASP A 231 -6.02 -7.06 0.97
C ASP A 231 -5.93 -8.59 0.88
N THR A 232 -6.47 -9.15 -0.21
CA THR A 232 -6.55 -10.59 -0.44
C THR A 232 -5.71 -11.05 -1.62
N LEU A 233 -4.71 -10.29 -2.08
CA LEU A 233 -3.85 -10.79 -3.14
C LEU A 233 -3.01 -11.96 -2.63
N PRO A 234 -3.08 -13.15 -3.27
CA PRO A 234 -2.24 -14.27 -2.90
C PRO A 234 -0.77 -13.98 -3.22
N ALA A 235 0.14 -14.68 -2.52
CA ALA A 235 1.59 -14.55 -2.67
C ALA A 235 2.17 -13.14 -2.38
N ASN A 236 1.47 -12.31 -1.59
CA ASN A 236 2.08 -11.07 -1.09
C ASN A 236 3.14 -11.34 -0.02
N TRP A 237 3.02 -12.40 0.78
CA TRP A 237 4.01 -12.74 1.81
C TRP A 237 4.12 -14.25 1.97
N ASN A 238 5.17 -14.75 2.61
CA ASN A 238 5.50 -16.18 2.60
C ASN A 238 4.62 -17.02 3.53
N GLY A 239 4.27 -16.48 4.71
CA GLY A 239 3.52 -17.20 5.73
C GLY A 239 4.10 -17.13 7.13
N ILE A 240 3.43 -17.80 8.06
CA ILE A 240 3.94 -18.08 9.40
C ILE A 240 4.38 -19.54 9.45
N LYS A 241 5.67 -19.75 9.67
CA LYS A 241 6.27 -21.07 9.76
C LYS A 241 6.66 -21.38 11.19
N MET A 242 6.29 -22.55 11.70
CA MET A 242 6.62 -22.99 13.04
C MET A 242 7.28 -24.38 13.02
N GLU A 243 8.48 -24.46 13.60
CA GLU A 243 9.31 -25.67 13.62
C GLU A 243 8.99 -26.60 14.81
N GLU A 244 9.75 -27.68 14.92
CA GLU A 244 9.51 -28.76 15.88
C GLU A 244 9.42 -28.31 17.34
N GLY A 245 8.43 -28.87 18.06
CA GLY A 245 8.20 -28.59 19.47
C GLY A 245 7.57 -27.23 19.75
N SER A 246 7.30 -26.43 18.71
CA SER A 246 6.65 -25.13 18.87
C SER A 246 5.17 -25.27 19.24
N LEU A 247 4.63 -24.20 19.85
CA LEU A 247 3.24 -24.11 20.30
C LEU A 247 2.52 -22.94 19.64
N LEU A 248 1.32 -23.19 19.11
CA LEU A 248 0.42 -22.16 18.60
C LEU A 248 -0.87 -22.13 19.43
N ASN A 249 -1.17 -21.00 20.05
CA ASN A 249 -2.49 -20.75 20.66
C ASN A 249 -3.07 -19.50 20.00
N MET A 250 -4.13 -19.66 19.23
CA MET A 250 -4.73 -18.55 18.50
C MET A 250 -6.22 -18.47 18.77
N ASN A 251 -6.67 -17.29 19.15
CA ASN A 251 -8.09 -16.95 19.27
C ASN A 251 -8.35 -15.64 18.53
N TYR A 252 -9.41 -15.59 17.70
CA TYR A 252 -9.78 -14.40 16.92
C TYR A 252 -8.61 -13.85 16.08
N GLY A 253 -7.97 -14.74 15.32
CA GLY A 253 -7.00 -14.36 14.29
C GLY A 253 -7.66 -14.08 12.94
N LYS A 254 -7.06 -13.21 12.15
CA LYS A 254 -7.43 -12.95 10.75
C LYS A 254 -6.18 -12.97 9.88
N LEU A 255 -6.03 -14.00 9.04
CA LEU A 255 -4.86 -14.20 8.18
C LEU A 255 -5.26 -14.09 6.71
N PHE A 256 -4.59 -13.21 5.94
CA PHE A 256 -4.93 -12.95 4.54
C PHE A 256 -3.73 -12.82 3.60
N GLY A 257 -3.88 -13.30 2.36
CA GLY A 257 -3.08 -12.88 1.20
C GLY A 257 -1.63 -13.35 1.17
N GLY A 258 -1.33 -14.55 1.66
CA GLY A 258 0.05 -15.10 1.67
C GLY A 258 0.29 -16.20 0.65
N ASN A 259 1.44 -16.86 0.76
CA ASN A 259 1.78 -18.06 0.00
C ASN A 259 1.25 -19.29 0.73
N VAL A 260 1.66 -19.49 1.98
CA VAL A 260 1.08 -20.45 2.93
C VAL A 260 0.64 -19.68 4.18
N GLY A 261 -0.54 -19.93 4.74
CA GLY A 261 -1.00 -19.21 5.94
C GLY A 261 -0.22 -19.61 7.18
N LEU A 262 -0.41 -20.87 7.60
CA LEU A 262 0.32 -21.48 8.70
C LEU A 262 1.01 -22.75 8.20
N GLN A 263 2.33 -22.82 8.31
CA GLN A 263 3.10 -24.06 8.11
C GLN A 263 3.59 -24.59 9.45
N LEU A 264 2.98 -25.68 9.92
CA LEU A 264 3.12 -26.19 11.27
C LEU A 264 3.79 -27.57 11.24
N LYS A 265 5.08 -27.63 11.58
CA LYS A 265 5.87 -28.87 11.53
C LYS A 265 6.18 -29.40 12.93
N LYS A 266 5.69 -30.60 13.25
CA LYS A 266 5.78 -31.20 14.59
C LYS A 266 5.38 -30.21 15.68
N ASN A 267 4.31 -29.47 15.41
CA ASN A 267 3.79 -28.38 16.23
C ASN A 267 2.51 -28.84 16.94
N THR A 268 2.26 -28.27 18.13
CA THR A 268 0.95 -28.40 18.79
C THR A 268 0.21 -27.08 18.69
N ALA A 269 -1.00 -27.11 18.12
CA ALA A 269 -1.78 -25.91 17.86
C ALA A 269 -3.22 -26.02 18.38
N THR A 270 -3.68 -24.94 18.99
CA THR A 270 -5.10 -24.67 19.26
C THR A 270 -5.51 -23.40 18.55
N ILE A 271 -6.46 -23.48 17.62
CA ILE A 271 -6.91 -22.33 16.81
C ILE A 271 -8.43 -22.20 16.94
N ASN A 272 -8.88 -21.07 17.48
CA ASN A 272 -10.28 -20.81 17.79
C ASN A 272 -10.77 -19.51 17.14
N ASN A 273 -11.99 -19.50 16.62
CA ASN A 273 -12.66 -18.27 16.15
C ASN A 273 -11.85 -17.47 15.11
N THR A 274 -11.10 -18.16 14.25
CA THR A 274 -10.12 -17.55 13.34
C THR A 274 -10.61 -17.61 11.90
N ILE A 275 -10.29 -16.58 11.12
CA ILE A 275 -10.53 -16.54 9.68
C ILE A 275 -9.17 -16.60 8.96
N ILE A 276 -9.03 -17.53 8.02
CA ILE A 276 -7.86 -17.68 7.16
C ILE A 276 -8.35 -17.64 5.72
N HIS A 277 -8.01 -16.62 4.96
CA HIS A 277 -8.63 -16.45 3.64
C HIS A 277 -7.64 -15.95 2.60
N THR A 278 -7.67 -16.59 1.44
CA THR A 278 -6.83 -16.34 0.27
C THR A 278 -5.34 -16.57 0.49
N PHE A 279 -4.88 -17.76 0.11
CA PHE A 279 -3.47 -18.11 0.05
C PHE A 279 -3.14 -18.75 -1.30
N GLN A 280 -1.93 -18.51 -1.82
CA GLN A 280 -1.53 -19.04 -3.12
C GLN A 280 -1.46 -20.57 -3.13
N SER A 281 -1.00 -21.16 -2.03
CA SER A 281 -0.80 -22.60 -1.87
C SER A 281 -1.78 -23.14 -0.83
N VAL A 282 -1.45 -23.06 0.46
CA VAL A 282 -2.24 -23.70 1.52
C VAL A 282 -2.63 -22.72 2.62
N GLY A 283 -3.87 -22.81 3.12
CA GLY A 283 -4.32 -22.05 4.30
C GLY A 283 -3.59 -22.49 5.56
N VAL A 284 -3.81 -23.74 5.99
CA VAL A 284 -3.06 -24.38 7.08
C VAL A 284 -2.45 -25.70 6.62
N TYR A 285 -1.12 -25.79 6.74
CA TYR A 285 -0.33 -26.96 6.39
C TYR A 285 0.27 -27.61 7.63
N GLY A 286 -0.30 -28.73 8.07
CA GLY A 286 0.20 -29.56 9.16
C GLY A 286 1.17 -30.64 8.68
N ILE A 287 2.36 -30.72 9.27
CA ILE A 287 3.40 -31.71 8.96
C ILE A 287 3.74 -32.48 10.25
N HIS A 288 3.20 -33.69 10.43
CA HIS A 288 3.34 -34.48 11.66
C HIS A 288 2.95 -33.70 12.93
N SER A 289 1.84 -32.96 12.88
CA SER A 289 1.43 -32.01 13.92
C SER A 289 0.17 -32.46 14.68
N SER A 290 -0.10 -31.81 15.81
CA SER A 290 -1.31 -32.02 16.62
C SER A 290 -2.13 -30.72 16.67
N LEU A 291 -3.24 -30.66 15.95
CA LEU A 291 -4.08 -29.46 15.83
C LEU A 291 -5.47 -29.71 16.41
N THR A 292 -5.95 -28.74 17.20
CA THR A 292 -7.37 -28.60 17.54
C THR A 292 -7.86 -27.27 17.01
N MET A 293 -8.84 -27.31 16.11
CA MET A 293 -9.44 -26.13 15.49
C MET A 293 -10.92 -26.07 15.85
N ASN A 294 -11.39 -24.94 16.36
CA ASN A 294 -12.80 -24.73 16.71
C ASN A 294 -13.31 -23.43 16.08
N ASN A 295 -14.44 -23.50 15.35
CA ASN A 295 -15.06 -22.32 14.73
C ASN A 295 -14.07 -21.54 13.84
N VAL A 296 -13.43 -22.24 12.90
CA VAL A 296 -12.48 -21.67 11.95
C VAL A 296 -13.10 -21.64 10.56
N VAL A 297 -12.93 -20.52 9.86
CA VAL A 297 -13.29 -20.40 8.44
C VAL A 297 -12.01 -20.32 7.63
N MET A 298 -11.85 -21.25 6.67
CA MET A 298 -10.78 -21.24 5.69
C MET A 298 -11.38 -21.31 4.29
N ASN A 299 -10.93 -20.46 3.37
CA ASN A 299 -11.43 -20.46 1.99
C ASN A 299 -10.44 -19.76 1.05
N ASN A 300 -10.56 -20.06 -0.25
CA ASN A 300 -9.89 -19.42 -1.37
C ASN A 300 -8.37 -19.67 -1.40
N CYS A 301 -7.94 -20.86 -0.99
CA CYS A 301 -6.55 -21.29 -1.13
C CYS A 301 -6.31 -22.03 -2.46
N GLY A 302 -5.17 -21.77 -3.12
CA GLY A 302 -4.92 -22.26 -4.48
C GLY A 302 -4.71 -23.78 -4.60
N GLU A 303 -4.04 -24.41 -3.63
CA GLU A 303 -3.85 -25.87 -3.60
C GLU A 303 -4.84 -26.56 -2.66
N ALA A 304 -4.94 -26.09 -1.40
CA ALA A 304 -5.89 -26.62 -0.42
C ALA A 304 -6.11 -25.64 0.74
N ASP A 305 -7.33 -25.54 1.28
CA ASP A 305 -7.56 -24.74 2.50
C ASP A 305 -6.90 -25.39 3.74
N PHE A 306 -6.86 -26.72 3.77
CA PHE A 306 -6.19 -27.49 4.81
C PHE A 306 -5.42 -28.68 4.22
N ALA A 307 -4.12 -28.75 4.49
CA ALA A 307 -3.27 -29.86 4.04
C ALA A 307 -2.58 -30.54 5.23
N ILE A 308 -2.45 -31.87 5.12
CA ILE A 308 -1.79 -32.71 6.11
C ILE A 308 -0.72 -33.54 5.41
N SER A 309 0.48 -33.60 5.98
CA SER A 309 1.52 -34.55 5.59
C SER A 309 2.19 -35.18 6.81
N ALA A 310 2.83 -36.34 6.61
CA ALA A 310 3.56 -37.09 7.64
C ALA A 310 2.75 -37.49 8.89
N GLY A 311 1.41 -37.55 8.80
CA GLY A 311 0.52 -37.97 9.88
C GLY A 311 0.26 -36.87 10.92
N GLY A 312 -0.18 -37.27 12.12
CA GLY A 312 -0.54 -36.36 13.22
C GLY A 312 -1.95 -36.59 13.76
N THR A 313 -2.41 -35.68 14.62
CA THR A 313 -3.77 -35.69 15.18
C THR A 313 -4.44 -34.36 14.85
N TYR A 314 -5.61 -34.40 14.21
CA TYR A 314 -6.28 -33.20 13.72
C TYR A 314 -7.76 -33.26 14.09
N ASN A 315 -8.19 -32.38 15.00
CA ASN A 315 -9.58 -32.27 15.44
C ASN A 315 -10.15 -30.95 14.94
N LEU A 316 -11.13 -31.00 14.03
CA LEU A 316 -11.78 -29.83 13.44
C LEU A 316 -13.24 -29.81 13.85
N ASN A 317 -13.60 -28.87 14.72
CA ASN A 317 -14.96 -28.71 15.23
C ASN A 317 -15.57 -27.41 14.69
N TYR A 318 -16.77 -27.49 14.11
CA TYR A 318 -17.49 -26.31 13.59
C TYR A 318 -16.67 -25.48 12.59
N CYS A 319 -15.81 -26.13 11.80
CA CYS A 319 -14.98 -25.47 10.80
C CYS A 319 -15.69 -25.45 9.44
N THR A 320 -15.53 -24.37 8.68
CA THR A 320 -15.94 -24.27 7.28
C THR A 320 -14.68 -24.18 6.43
N LEU A 321 -14.48 -25.14 5.53
CA LEU A 321 -13.35 -25.27 4.63
C LEU A 321 -13.87 -25.27 3.19
#